data_AF-A0A382Z929-F1
#
_entry.id   AF-A0A382Z929-F1
#
_cell.length_a   1.000
_cell.length_b   1.000
_cell.length_c   1.000
_cell.angle_alpha   90.00
_cell.angle_beta   90.00
_cell.angle_gamma   90.00
#
_symmetry.space_group_name_H-M   'P 1'
#
loop_
_entity.id
_entity.type
_entity.pdbx_description
1 polymer ?
#
loop_
_entity_poly.entity_id
_entity_poly.type
_entity_poly.pdbx_seq_one_letter_code
_entity_poly.pdbx_strand_id
1 'polypeptide(L)'
;MRSIFVGIEYSGKTTLINHLQRYYNHRNRSTHNDDHFTIPDASLSPASRLEYVGYPNDVKERMQRMQLHYHIEVIKNYPNTLISGWHIEEAVYTSMYGDDPENPYY
;
A
#
# COMPACT_ATOMS: atom_id res chain seq x y z
N MET A 1 -8.61 14.53 -7.55
CA MET A 1 -9.07 13.19 -7.94
C MET A 1 -8.50 12.21 -6.93
N ARG A 2 -9.30 11.28 -6.41
CA ARG A 2 -8.83 10.22 -5.51
C ARG A 2 -8.70 8.94 -6.33
N SER A 3 -7.51 8.36 -6.35
CA SER A 3 -7.20 7.22 -7.21
C SER A 3 -6.43 6.16 -6.44
N ILE A 4 -6.79 4.90 -6.68
CA ILE A 4 -6.07 3.73 -6.19
C ILE A 4 -5.51 3.01 -7.41
N PHE A 5 -4.22 2.71 -7.38
CA PHE A 5 -3.49 2.02 -8.44
C PHE A 5 -3.14 0.61 -8.01
N VAL A 6 -3.66 -0.36 -8.77
CA VAL A 6 -3.56 -1.80 -8.54
C VAL A 6 -2.86 -2.46 -9.72
N GLY A 7 -1.99 -3.44 -9.45
CA GLY A 7 -1.27 -4.16 -10.49
C GLY A 7 -0.07 -4.91 -9.96
N ILE A 8 0.42 -5.88 -10.73
CA ILE A 8 1.58 -6.70 -10.39
C ILE A 8 2.88 -5.89 -10.39
N GLU A 9 3.97 -6.49 -9.92
CA GLU A 9 5.31 -5.92 -10.04
C GLU A 9 5.62 -5.56 -11.50
N TYR A 10 6.37 -4.47 -11.70
CA TYR A 10 6.75 -3.95 -13.03
C TYR A 10 5.60 -3.55 -13.97
N SER A 11 4.35 -3.49 -13.51
CA SER A 11 3.21 -3.03 -14.33
C SER A 11 3.18 -1.50 -14.58
N GLY A 12 4.16 -0.74 -14.08
CA GLY A 12 4.28 0.69 -14.33
C GLY A 12 3.50 1.62 -13.39
N LYS A 13 2.95 1.13 -12.27
CA LYS A 13 2.17 1.92 -11.30
C LYS A 13 2.92 3.17 -10.80
N THR A 14 4.16 2.98 -10.35
CA THR A 14 5.02 4.06 -9.85
C THR A 14 5.26 5.12 -10.93
N THR A 15 5.51 4.69 -12.17
CA THR A 15 5.69 5.60 -13.31
C THR A 15 4.44 6.44 -13.56
N LEU A 16 3.26 5.82 -13.56
CA LEU A 16 1.98 6.52 -13.74
C LEU A 16 1.72 7.54 -12.62
N ILE A 17 1.91 7.15 -11.36
CA ILE A 17 1.73 8.04 -10.20
C ILE A 17 2.67 9.25 -10.29
N ASN A 18 3.94 9.03 -10.66
CA ASN A 18 4.92 10.10 -10.82
C ASN A 18 4.52 11.08 -11.94
N HIS A 19 4.01 10.58 -13.07
CA HIS A 19 3.51 11.45 -14.14
C HIS A 19 2.28 12.26 -13.70
N LEU A 20 1.35 11.64 -12.98
CA LEU A 20 0.19 12.34 -12.43
C LEU A 20 0.61 13.41 -11.42
N GLN A 21 1.48 13.09 -10.48
CA GLN A 21 2.00 14.06 -9.51
C GLN A 21 2.64 15.26 -10.23
N ARG A 22 3.48 15.03 -11.24
CA ARG A 22 4.05 16.13 -12.05
C ARG A 22 2.96 16.95 -12.72
N TYR A 23 1.96 16.31 -13.31
CA TYR A 23 0.81 16.98 -13.94
C TYR A 23 0.02 17.87 -12.96
N TYR A 24 -0.19 17.41 -11.73
CA TYR A 24 -0.86 18.17 -10.66
C TYR A 24 0.01 19.34 -10.17
N ASN A 25 1.30 19.09 -9.95
CA ASN A 25 2.25 20.12 -9.53
C ASN A 25 2.35 21.26 -10.55
N HIS A 26 2.39 20.95 -11.86
CA HIS A 26 2.36 21.96 -12.93
C HIS A 26 1.09 22.84 -12.92
N ARG A 27 0.03 22.41 -12.22
CA ARG A 27 -1.22 23.16 -12.03
C ARG A 27 -1.34 23.78 -10.64
N ASN A 28 -0.25 23.84 -9.88
CA ASN A 28 -0.21 24.30 -8.49
C ASN A 28 -1.20 23.56 -7.59
N ARG A 29 -1.37 22.25 -7.83
CA ARG A 29 -2.21 21.38 -7.01
C ARG A 29 -1.33 20.36 -6.31
N SER A 30 -1.41 20.32 -4.98
CA SER A 30 -0.76 19.29 -4.18
C SER A 30 -1.45 17.94 -4.37
N THR A 31 -0.66 16.86 -4.34
CA THR A 31 -1.14 15.47 -4.24
C THR A 31 -0.69 14.86 -2.93
N HIS A 32 -1.47 13.90 -2.44
CA HIS A 32 -1.10 13.07 -1.30
C HIS A 32 -0.80 11.67 -1.83
N ASN A 33 0.47 11.25 -1.77
CA ASN A 33 0.95 10.03 -2.39
C ASN A 33 1.40 9.03 -1.33
N ASP A 34 0.93 7.79 -1.43
CA ASP A 34 1.34 6.69 -0.54
C ASP A 34 1.52 5.39 -1.32
N ASP A 35 2.58 4.64 -1.00
CA ASP A 35 2.93 3.36 -1.61
C ASP A 35 3.40 2.28 -0.61
N HIS A 36 3.34 2.57 0.69
CA HIS A 36 3.83 1.72 1.79
C HIS A 36 2.95 0.49 2.10
N PHE A 37 2.06 0.08 1.20
CA PHE A 37 1.18 -1.07 1.39
C PHE A 37 1.83 -2.41 0.99
N THR A 38 2.95 -2.37 0.27
CA THR A 38 3.67 -3.58 -0.15
C THR A 38 4.41 -4.18 1.05
N ILE A 39 4.40 -5.51 1.22
CA ILE A 39 5.24 -6.20 2.20
C ILE A 39 6.38 -6.94 1.50
N PRO A 40 7.65 -6.66 1.84
CA PRO A 40 8.10 -5.64 2.79
C PRO A 40 8.09 -4.23 2.17
N ASP A 41 7.85 -3.21 3.01
CA ASP A 41 7.82 -1.82 2.55
C ASP A 41 9.17 -1.41 1.94
N ALA A 42 9.12 -0.88 0.72
CA ALA A 42 10.29 -0.44 -0.03
C ALA A 42 11.03 0.75 0.61
N SER A 43 10.36 1.54 1.46
CA SER A 43 10.96 2.65 2.21
C SER A 43 11.95 2.18 3.28
N LEU A 44 11.87 0.91 3.70
CA LEU A 44 12.72 0.33 4.72
C LEU A 44 14.13 0.00 4.20
N SER A 45 15.10 0.01 5.12
CA SER A 45 16.46 -0.45 4.84
C SER A 45 16.46 -1.90 4.34
N PRO A 46 17.43 -2.32 3.50
CA PRO A 46 17.52 -3.70 3.05
C PRO A 46 17.54 -4.73 4.20
N ALA A 47 18.21 -4.40 5.32
CA ALA A 47 18.27 -5.26 6.50
C ALA A 47 16.90 -5.37 7.18
N SER A 48 16.22 -4.25 7.39
CA SER A 48 14.88 -4.22 7.98
C SER A 48 13.84 -4.94 7.11
N ARG A 49 13.95 -4.83 5.78
CA ARG A 49 13.08 -5.58 4.85
C ARG A 49 13.24 -7.08 5.01
N LEU A 50 14.48 -7.55 5.14
CA LEU A 50 14.78 -8.97 5.34
C LEU A 50 14.19 -9.47 6.67
N GLU A 51 14.33 -8.69 7.74
CA GLU A 51 13.72 -9.01 9.04
C GLU A 51 12.18 -9.01 8.96
N TYR A 52 11.59 -8.02 8.29
CA TYR A 52 10.14 -7.84 8.21
C TYR A 52 9.44 -9.02 7.52
N VAL A 53 10.07 -9.63 6.51
CA VAL A 53 9.55 -10.86 5.89
C VAL A 53 9.39 -11.99 6.91
N GLY A 54 10.31 -12.07 7.87
CA GLY A 54 10.31 -13.07 8.95
C GLY A 54 9.40 -12.74 10.13
N TYR A 55 8.69 -11.59 10.12
CA TYR A 55 7.80 -11.25 11.22
C TYR A 55 6.58 -12.19 11.29
N PRO A 56 6.03 -12.42 12.50
CA PRO A 56 4.78 -13.14 12.68
C PRO A 56 3.65 -12.59 11.81
N ASN A 57 2.79 -13.49 11.31
CA ASN A 57 1.71 -13.12 10.39
C ASN A 57 0.70 -12.15 11.03
N ASP A 58 0.38 -12.30 12.31
CA ASP A 58 -0.50 -11.42 13.07
C ASP A 58 0.06 -9.99 13.21
N VAL A 59 1.39 -9.85 13.35
CA VAL A 59 2.06 -8.55 13.37
C VAL A 59 1.96 -7.86 12.00
N LYS A 60 2.19 -8.61 10.91
CA LYS A 60 2.08 -8.11 9.54
C LYS A 60 0.64 -7.70 9.20
N GLU A 61 -0.34 -8.54 9.51
CA GLU A 61 -1.77 -8.25 9.35
C GLU A 61 -2.14 -6.97 10.10
N ARG A 62 -1.77 -6.88 11.38
CA ARG A 62 -2.13 -5.73 12.20
C ARG A 62 -1.58 -4.42 11.64
N MET A 63 -0.35 -4.44 11.12
CA MET A 63 0.25 -3.29 10.45
C MET A 63 -0.50 -2.94 9.15
N GLN A 64 -0.84 -3.93 8.32
CA GLN A 64 -1.63 -3.71 7.11
C GLN A 64 -3.00 -3.11 7.40
N ARG A 65 -3.71 -3.63 8.40
CA ARG A 65 -4.99 -3.08 8.84
C ARG A 65 -4.87 -1.64 9.34
N MET A 66 -3.79 -1.31 10.06
CA MET A 66 -3.51 0.08 10.46
C MET A 66 -3.31 0.98 9.22
N GLN A 67 -2.50 0.54 8.24
CA GLN A 67 -2.28 1.28 7.00
C GLN A 67 -3.60 1.50 6.26
N LEU A 68 -4.43 0.47 6.10
CA LEU A 68 -5.77 0.60 5.50
C LEU A 68 -6.62 1.64 6.22
N HIS A 69 -6.71 1.55 7.56
CA HIS A 69 -7.53 2.47 8.34
C HIS A 69 -7.06 3.92 8.24
N TYR A 70 -5.75 4.17 8.32
CA TYR A 70 -5.16 5.49 8.16
C TYR A 70 -5.49 6.09 6.79
N HIS A 71 -5.31 5.32 5.71
CA HIS A 71 -5.49 5.84 4.36
C HIS A 71 -6.96 6.03 3.98
N ILE A 72 -7.90 5.30 4.61
CA ILE A 72 -9.34 5.63 4.51
C ILE A 72 -9.58 7.08 4.92
N GLU A 73 -9.00 7.52 6.03
CA GLU A 73 -9.11 8.91 6.49
C GLU A 73 -8.38 9.87 5.56
N VAL A 74 -7.22 9.50 5.01
CA VAL A 74 -6.54 10.31 4.00
C VAL A 74 -7.42 10.52 2.75
N ILE A 75 -8.05 9.48 2.21
CA ILE A 75 -8.92 9.63 1.04
C ILE A 75 -10.10 10.56 1.34
N LYS A 76 -10.72 10.43 2.51
CA LYS A 76 -11.84 11.29 2.88
C LYS A 76 -11.43 12.75 2.94
N ASN A 77 -10.28 13.04 3.55
CA ASN A 77 -9.87 14.39 3.90
C ASN A 77 -9.05 15.11 2.81
N TYR A 78 -8.40 14.39 1.89
CA TYR A 78 -7.56 14.99 0.85
C TYR A 78 -8.19 14.88 -0.56
N PRO A 79 -8.13 15.94 -1.39
CA PRO A 79 -8.82 15.97 -2.68
C PRO A 79 -8.07 15.28 -3.83
N ASN A 80 -6.75 15.14 -3.72
CA ASN A 80 -5.85 14.63 -4.79
C ASN A 80 -4.97 13.49 -4.28
N THR A 81 -5.60 12.47 -3.71
CA THR A 81 -4.91 11.30 -3.18
C THR A 81 -4.57 10.32 -4.30
N LEU A 82 -3.31 9.88 -4.37
CA LEU A 82 -2.80 8.91 -5.35
C LEU A 82 -2.15 7.77 -4.57
N ILE A 83 -2.84 6.64 -4.45
CA ILE A 83 -2.38 5.53 -3.60
C ILE A 83 -2.00 4.32 -4.45
N SER A 84 -0.81 3.77 -4.23
CA SER A 84 -0.37 2.49 -4.78
C SER A 84 -0.48 1.39 -3.75
N GLY A 85 -0.77 0.16 -4.18
CA GLY A 85 -0.67 -1.00 -3.28
C GLY A 85 -1.85 -1.13 -2.31
N TRP A 86 -2.85 -0.24 -2.37
CA TRP A 86 -4.04 -0.29 -1.50
C TRP A 86 -5.06 -1.34 -1.96
N HIS A 87 -4.64 -2.57 -1.88
CA HIS A 87 -5.39 -3.79 -2.04
C HIS A 87 -4.85 -4.69 -0.94
N ILE A 88 -5.72 -5.52 -0.35
CA ILE A 88 -5.24 -6.54 0.56
C ILE A 88 -4.39 -7.46 -0.32
N GLU A 89 -3.07 -7.31 -0.25
CA GLU A 89 -2.14 -8.21 -0.93
C GLU A 89 -2.41 -9.65 -0.51
N GLU A 90 -2.98 -9.88 0.67
CA GLU A 90 -3.53 -11.17 1.09
C GLU A 90 -4.65 -11.68 0.16
N ALA A 91 -5.49 -10.89 -0.52
CA ALA A 91 -6.42 -11.49 -1.49
C ALA A 91 -5.69 -12.07 -2.73
N VAL A 92 -4.49 -11.55 -3.04
CA VAL A 92 -3.63 -11.99 -4.15
C VAL A 92 -2.64 -13.07 -3.71
N TYR A 93 -2.16 -13.00 -2.46
CA TYR A 93 -1.11 -13.84 -1.87
C TYR A 93 -1.60 -14.64 -0.64
N THR A 94 -2.91 -14.74 -0.37
CA THR A 94 -3.49 -15.54 0.74
C THR A 94 -2.97 -16.95 0.69
N SER A 95 -2.93 -17.51 -0.53
CA SER A 95 -2.40 -18.84 -0.80
C SER A 95 -0.93 -19.01 -0.42
N MET A 96 -0.16 -17.92 -0.32
CA MET A 96 1.26 -17.89 0.04
C MET A 96 1.50 -17.64 1.54
N TYR A 97 0.56 -16.99 2.24
CA TYR A 97 0.65 -16.72 3.68
C TYR A 97 -0.01 -17.79 4.56
N GLY A 98 -0.81 -18.67 3.95
CA GLY A 98 -1.49 -19.81 4.58
C GLY A 98 -2.88 -19.45 5.09
N ASP A 99 -3.76 -20.44 5.13
CA ASP A 99 -5.06 -20.31 5.79
C ASP A 99 -4.87 -20.37 7.31
N ASP A 100 -5.34 -19.35 8.03
CA ASP A 100 -5.43 -19.38 9.50
C ASP A 100 -6.91 -19.54 9.90
N PRO A 101 -7.35 -20.79 10.20
CA PRO A 101 -8.74 -21.08 10.53
C PRO A 101 -9.19 -20.49 11.87
N GLU A 102 -8.27 -19.98 12.70
CA GLU A 102 -8.57 -19.36 13.98
C GLU A 102 -8.58 -17.82 13.91
N ASN A 103 -8.34 -17.24 12.72
CA ASN A 103 -8.32 -15.79 12.56
C ASN A 103 -9.75 -15.21 12.60
N PRO A 104 -10.08 -14.34 13.58
CA PRO A 104 -11.45 -13.83 13.74
C PRO A 104 -11.90 -12.85 12.63
N TYR A 105 -11.03 -12.54 11.68
CA TYR A 105 -11.29 -11.59 10.60
C TYR A 105 -11.58 -12.25 9.24
N TYR A 106 -11.45 -13.58 9.12
CA TYR A 106 -11.68 -14.33 7.87
C TYR A 106 -12.69 -15.48 8.07
#